data_AF-A0A238XV24-F1
#
_entry.id   AF-A0A238XV24-F1
#
_cell.length_a   1.000
_cell.length_b   1.000
_cell.length_c   1.000
_cell.angle_alpha   90.00
_cell.angle_beta   90.00
_cell.angle_gamma   90.00
#
_symmetry.space_group_name_H-M   'P 1'
#
loop_
_entity.id
_entity.type
_entity.pdbx_description
1 polymer ?
#
loop_
_entity_poly.entity_id
_entity_poly.type
_entity_poly.pdbx_seq_one_letter_code
_entity_poly.pdbx_strand_id
1 'polypeptide(L)'
;MWRVLGIVCLIVSFVPSAMAQGAEVSVPADEAVQLLKGGNSRYAAGNPQAHFTAESVALQAGKVWPQPLAVVLTSSDMTAPAEAVFDQPPGGICSVRVAGLAAGAEVLASLEYGLAHLGAPVVLVLGSLDSRLIDAAMRNARSVGVPAALYADLRKAVTKAHEWSPTATGGDLREKAVRALVWQAMETILRKSVVVRSHVQDGRALLLGGVHDPATGQVAWLGRHPEQGRILAALWAAAHRPKPKPKPQAEPAQAQGGPADAGEAAQPMLPEAADAAVPATAGAVGSQPSQAKGGGERTVGATAKPQAKAQGKTQAKGQDGASAEPNPDPNARSQGEGELLLPESEKVQAKGQVKPAQHK
;
A
#
# COMPACT_ATOMS: atom_id res chain seq x y z
N MET A 1 24.19 62.84 -58.30
CA MET A 1 24.00 63.02 -56.84
C MET A 1 22.48 63.10 -56.63
N TRP A 2 21.76 62.29 -55.85
CA TRP A 2 22.08 61.36 -54.77
C TRP A 2 20.91 60.35 -54.70
N ARG A 3 21.20 59.07 -54.50
CA ARG A 3 20.22 57.98 -54.35
C ARG A 3 19.70 58.00 -52.91
N VAL A 4 18.38 58.01 -52.70
CA VAL A 4 17.81 57.72 -51.37
C VAL A 4 17.28 56.30 -51.36
N LEU A 5 17.98 55.48 -50.59
CA LEU A 5 17.81 54.05 -50.39
C LEU A 5 16.70 53.83 -49.36
N GLY A 6 15.62 53.14 -49.75
CA GLY A 6 14.54 52.75 -48.84
C GLY A 6 15.00 51.63 -47.92
N ILE A 7 15.08 51.92 -46.61
CA ILE A 7 15.33 50.92 -45.56
C ILE A 7 14.00 50.23 -45.26
N VAL A 8 13.87 48.97 -45.71
CA VAL A 8 12.79 48.07 -45.31
C VAL A 8 13.12 47.58 -43.90
N CYS A 9 12.45 48.16 -42.90
CA CYS A 9 12.55 47.72 -41.51
C CYS A 9 11.68 46.46 -41.34
N LEU A 10 12.30 45.29 -41.50
CA LEU A 10 11.66 43.99 -41.28
C LEU A 10 11.54 43.77 -39.77
N ILE A 11 10.40 44.19 -39.20
CA ILE A 11 10.05 43.92 -37.80
C ILE A 11 9.76 42.42 -37.71
N VAL A 12 10.76 41.65 -37.31
CA VAL A 12 10.57 40.25 -36.91
C VAL A 12 9.91 40.29 -35.53
N SER A 13 8.58 40.22 -35.53
CA SER A 13 7.79 40.03 -34.31
C SER A 13 8.15 38.67 -33.72
N PHE A 14 9.07 38.68 -32.75
CA PHE A 14 9.35 37.54 -31.90
C PHE A 14 8.14 37.37 -30.98
N VAL A 15 7.16 36.56 -31.40
CA VAL A 15 6.10 36.09 -30.51
C VAL A 15 6.78 35.11 -29.57
N PRO A 16 6.92 35.40 -28.27
CA PRO A 16 7.35 34.37 -27.34
C PRO A 16 6.26 33.30 -27.36
N SER A 17 6.59 32.15 -27.94
CA SER A 17 5.82 30.92 -27.72
C SER A 17 5.84 30.67 -26.22
N ALA A 18 4.81 31.16 -25.53
CA ALA A 18 4.46 30.70 -24.22
C ALA A 18 4.19 29.20 -24.38
N MET A 19 5.18 28.40 -24.01
CA MET A 19 4.98 27.00 -23.70
C MET A 19 3.90 27.00 -22.62
N ALA A 20 2.66 26.80 -23.02
CA ALA A 20 1.59 26.46 -22.12
C ALA A 20 2.02 25.14 -21.47
N GLN A 21 2.70 25.23 -20.33
CA GLN A 21 2.62 24.19 -19.33
C GLN A 21 1.13 24.07 -19.05
N GLY A 22 0.53 23.03 -19.64
CA GLY A 22 -0.79 22.59 -19.23
C GLY A 22 -0.68 22.39 -17.73
N ALA A 23 -1.30 23.29 -16.96
CA ALA A 23 -1.58 23.03 -15.58
C ALA A 23 -2.53 21.83 -15.62
N GLU A 24 -1.99 20.61 -15.53
CA GLU A 24 -2.79 19.46 -15.17
C GLU A 24 -3.52 19.86 -13.89
N VAL A 25 -4.85 19.88 -13.96
CA VAL A 25 -5.72 20.19 -12.83
C VAL A 25 -5.56 19.03 -11.85
N SER A 26 -4.56 19.13 -10.99
CA SER A 26 -4.35 18.20 -9.90
C SER A 26 -5.37 18.51 -8.81
N VAL A 27 -6.10 17.48 -8.37
CA VAL A 27 -7.05 17.60 -7.26
C VAL A 27 -6.27 18.05 -6.01
N PRO A 28 -6.63 19.16 -5.36
CA PRO A 28 -5.97 19.58 -4.13
C PRO A 28 -6.01 18.48 -3.06
N ALA A 29 -4.97 18.37 -2.25
CA ALA A 29 -4.84 17.27 -1.28
C ALA A 29 -6.03 17.18 -0.30
N ASP A 30 -6.54 18.32 0.17
CA ASP A 30 -7.71 18.33 1.06
C ASP A 30 -8.99 17.84 0.35
N GLU A 31 -9.18 18.17 -0.93
CA GLU A 31 -10.29 17.67 -1.73
C GLU A 31 -10.17 16.16 -1.98
N ALA A 32 -8.97 15.69 -2.31
CA ALA A 32 -8.69 14.26 -2.44
C ALA A 32 -9.03 13.49 -1.16
N VAL A 33 -8.71 14.05 0.02
CA VAL A 33 -9.10 13.45 1.31
C VAL A 33 -10.62 13.40 1.48
N GLN A 34 -11.36 14.43 1.06
CA GLN A 34 -12.82 14.39 1.14
C GLN A 34 -13.43 13.35 0.20
N LEU A 35 -12.89 13.21 -1.01
CA LEU A 35 -13.30 12.19 -1.96
C LEU A 35 -13.06 10.78 -1.41
N LEU A 36 -11.90 10.53 -0.80
CA LEU A 36 -11.58 9.26 -0.13
C LEU A 36 -12.54 8.98 1.03
N LYS A 37 -12.81 9.98 1.88
CA LYS A 37 -13.77 9.84 3.00
C LYS A 37 -15.18 9.54 2.51
N GLY A 38 -15.65 10.26 1.49
CA GLY A 38 -16.96 10.04 0.88
C GLY A 38 -17.06 8.65 0.26
N GLY A 39 -16.00 8.19 -0.40
CA GLY A 39 -15.93 6.84 -0.96
C GLY A 39 -15.95 5.75 0.11
N ASN A 40 -15.19 5.91 1.20
CA ASN A 40 -15.27 4.97 2.32
C ASN A 40 -16.64 4.93 2.99
N SER A 41 -17.32 6.09 3.10
CA SER A 41 -18.69 6.13 3.59
C SER A 41 -19.65 5.34 2.72
N ARG A 42 -19.49 5.39 1.38
CA ARG A 42 -20.31 4.59 0.45
C ARG A 42 -20.00 3.10 0.54
N TYR A 43 -18.72 2.75 0.64
CA TYR A 43 -18.28 1.37 0.83
C TYR A 43 -18.85 0.76 2.12
N ALA A 44 -18.68 1.44 3.26
CA ALA A 44 -19.20 0.99 4.56
C ALA A 44 -20.73 0.89 4.61
N ALA A 45 -21.44 1.71 3.84
CA ALA A 45 -22.89 1.65 3.69
C ALA A 45 -23.38 0.55 2.73
N GLY A 46 -22.48 -0.20 2.10
CA GLY A 46 -22.83 -1.23 1.12
C GLY A 46 -23.34 -0.69 -0.22
N ASN A 47 -23.03 0.57 -0.56
CA ASN A 47 -23.46 1.23 -1.80
C ASN A 47 -22.28 1.80 -2.62
N PRO A 48 -21.25 0.99 -2.94
CA PRO A 48 -20.13 1.44 -3.77
C PRO A 48 -20.61 1.80 -5.19
N GLN A 49 -20.01 2.83 -5.76
CA GLN A 49 -20.30 3.32 -7.12
C GLN A 49 -19.21 2.92 -8.11
N ALA A 50 -18.00 2.65 -7.63
CA ALA A 50 -16.90 2.19 -8.47
C ALA A 50 -17.12 0.73 -8.88
N HIS A 51 -16.96 0.46 -10.17
CA HIS A 51 -17.04 -0.89 -10.72
C HIS A 51 -15.65 -1.36 -11.12
N PHE A 52 -15.32 -2.61 -10.75
CA PHE A 52 -14.08 -3.28 -11.14
C PHE A 52 -14.40 -4.41 -12.12
N THR A 53 -14.63 -4.02 -13.38
CA THR A 53 -14.81 -4.93 -14.52
C THR A 53 -13.67 -4.80 -15.52
N ALA A 54 -13.46 -5.81 -16.36
CA ALA A 54 -12.47 -5.73 -17.44
C ALA A 54 -12.71 -4.51 -18.35
N GLU A 55 -13.97 -4.17 -18.60
CA GLU A 55 -14.36 -2.96 -19.32
C GLU A 55 -13.95 -1.68 -18.60
N SER A 56 -14.25 -1.55 -17.30
CA SER A 56 -13.86 -0.37 -16.50
C SER A 56 -12.33 -0.17 -16.47
N VAL A 57 -11.57 -1.26 -16.47
CA VAL A 57 -10.10 -1.22 -16.53
C VAL A 57 -9.62 -0.83 -17.93
N ALA A 58 -10.20 -1.41 -18.97
CA ALA A 58 -9.87 -1.08 -20.36
C ALA A 58 -10.17 0.38 -20.69
N LEU A 59 -11.23 0.96 -20.10
CA LEU A 59 -11.53 2.38 -20.20
C LEU A 59 -10.44 3.28 -19.61
N GLN A 60 -9.58 2.77 -18.73
CA GLN A 60 -8.44 3.52 -18.17
C GLN A 60 -7.12 3.20 -18.88
N ALA A 61 -7.05 2.07 -19.58
CA ALA A 61 -5.85 1.64 -20.28
C ALA A 61 -5.47 2.60 -21.41
N GLY A 62 -4.20 3.02 -21.45
CA GLY A 62 -3.64 3.86 -22.52
C GLY A 62 -4.05 5.34 -22.49
N LYS A 63 -4.86 5.76 -21.52
CA LYS A 63 -5.08 7.19 -21.23
C LYS A 63 -3.85 7.76 -20.53
N VAL A 64 -3.64 9.08 -20.64
CA VAL A 64 -2.79 9.80 -19.66
C VAL A 64 -3.38 9.43 -18.31
N TRP A 65 -2.58 8.74 -17.48
CA TRP A 65 -3.05 8.14 -16.24
C TRP A 65 -3.86 9.18 -15.47
N PRO A 66 -5.14 8.93 -15.12
CA PRO A 66 -5.81 9.83 -14.20
C PRO A 66 -4.95 9.87 -12.93
N GLN A 67 -4.58 11.07 -12.50
CA GLN A 67 -3.78 11.24 -11.29
C GLN A 67 -4.51 10.54 -10.13
N PRO A 68 -3.91 9.52 -9.48
CA PRO A 68 -4.57 8.83 -8.38
C PRO A 68 -4.79 9.81 -7.23
N LEU A 69 -5.91 9.68 -6.52
CA LEU A 69 -6.20 10.55 -5.37
C LEU A 69 -5.23 10.30 -4.21
N ALA A 70 -4.70 9.08 -4.11
CA ALA A 70 -3.73 8.72 -3.10
C ALA A 70 -2.80 7.59 -3.55
N VAL A 71 -1.60 7.60 -2.96
CA VAL A 71 -0.79 6.40 -2.78
C VAL A 71 -1.10 5.79 -1.43
N VAL A 72 -1.56 4.54 -1.39
CA VAL A 72 -1.98 3.88 -0.15
C VAL A 72 -0.99 2.76 0.19
N LEU A 73 -0.25 2.94 1.29
CA LEU A 73 0.51 1.87 1.93
C LEU A 73 -0.42 1.09 2.86
N THR A 74 -0.70 -0.16 2.55
CA THR A 74 -1.57 -1.02 3.37
C THR A 74 -0.98 -2.42 3.58
N SER A 75 -1.57 -3.18 4.51
CA SER A 75 -1.09 -4.52 4.83
C SER A 75 -1.46 -5.54 3.75
N SER A 76 -0.55 -6.48 3.46
CA SER A 76 -0.81 -7.58 2.53
C SER A 76 -1.92 -8.53 2.99
N ASP A 77 -2.21 -8.60 4.30
CA ASP A 77 -3.24 -9.45 4.87
C ASP A 77 -4.64 -8.81 4.94
N MET A 78 -4.78 -7.53 4.56
CA MET A 78 -6.08 -6.86 4.42
C MET A 78 -6.93 -7.54 3.35
N THR A 79 -8.17 -7.88 3.65
CA THR A 79 -9.03 -8.66 2.74
C THR A 79 -9.53 -7.84 1.55
N ALA A 80 -9.91 -6.59 1.78
CA ALA A 80 -10.38 -5.68 0.74
C ALA A 80 -9.22 -4.86 0.14
N PRO A 81 -9.15 -4.69 -1.19
CA PRO A 81 -8.21 -3.75 -1.81
C PRO A 81 -8.58 -2.31 -1.43
N ALA A 82 -7.58 -1.42 -1.38
CA ALA A 82 -7.78 -0.02 -0.99
C ALA A 82 -8.77 0.70 -1.91
N GLU A 83 -8.72 0.40 -3.20
CA GLU A 83 -9.65 0.89 -4.22
C GLU A 83 -11.11 0.61 -3.87
N ALA A 84 -11.40 -0.59 -3.38
CA ALA A 84 -12.74 -0.95 -2.94
C ALA A 84 -13.12 -0.20 -1.64
N VAL A 85 -12.22 -0.20 -0.65
CA VAL A 85 -12.46 0.44 0.65
C VAL A 85 -12.74 1.94 0.53
N PHE A 86 -12.14 2.60 -0.46
CA PHE A 86 -12.37 4.02 -0.75
C PHE A 86 -13.28 4.26 -1.95
N ASP A 87 -13.93 3.23 -2.49
CA ASP A 87 -14.85 3.32 -3.63
C ASP A 87 -14.30 4.16 -4.80
N GLN A 88 -13.08 3.83 -5.22
CA GLN A 88 -12.36 4.50 -6.30
C GLN A 88 -12.33 3.64 -7.57
N PRO A 89 -12.41 4.24 -8.77
CA PRO A 89 -12.30 3.49 -10.02
C PRO A 89 -10.89 2.87 -10.18
N PRO A 90 -10.72 1.92 -11.12
CA PRO A 90 -9.39 1.41 -11.47
C PRO A 90 -8.40 2.55 -11.74
N GLY A 91 -7.25 2.51 -11.06
CA GLY A 91 -6.22 3.54 -11.16
C GLY A 91 -6.47 4.81 -10.34
N GLY A 92 -7.61 4.95 -9.65
CA GLY A 92 -7.87 6.07 -8.73
C GLY A 92 -7.05 6.02 -7.44
N ILE A 93 -6.45 4.88 -7.12
CA ILE A 93 -5.50 4.70 -6.02
C ILE A 93 -4.26 3.98 -6.54
N CYS A 94 -3.08 4.44 -6.13
CA CYS A 94 -1.83 3.70 -6.28
C CYS A 94 -1.62 2.84 -5.02
N SER A 95 -1.92 1.55 -5.10
CA SER A 95 -1.92 0.64 -3.94
C SER A 95 -0.57 -0.04 -3.75
N VAL A 96 0.03 0.08 -2.56
CA VAL A 96 1.26 -0.61 -2.15
C VAL A 96 0.94 -1.50 -0.95
N ARG A 97 0.93 -2.82 -1.17
CA ARG A 97 0.51 -3.81 -0.17
C ARG A 97 1.70 -4.61 0.35
N VAL A 98 2.08 -4.38 1.62
CA VAL A 98 3.24 -5.05 2.25
C VAL A 98 2.90 -5.59 3.63
N ALA A 99 3.47 -6.74 3.99
CA ALA A 99 3.31 -7.30 5.32
C ALA A 99 3.85 -6.34 6.40
N GLY A 100 3.03 -6.08 7.43
CA GLY A 100 3.44 -5.31 8.61
C GLY A 100 3.71 -3.82 8.34
N LEU A 101 3.21 -3.27 7.22
CA LEU A 101 3.46 -1.88 6.81
C LEU A 101 4.95 -1.51 6.74
N ALA A 102 5.80 -2.51 6.46
CA ALA A 102 7.25 -2.34 6.41
C ALA A 102 7.66 -1.43 5.25
N ALA A 103 8.05 -0.19 5.56
CA ALA A 103 8.52 0.80 4.60
C ALA A 103 10.02 0.59 4.25
N GLY A 104 10.31 -0.54 3.58
CA GLY A 104 11.62 -0.85 2.98
C GLY A 104 11.93 0.00 1.74
N ALA A 105 13.11 -0.20 1.13
CA ALA A 105 13.58 0.63 0.02
C ALA A 105 12.64 0.58 -1.20
N GLU A 106 12.17 -0.61 -1.57
CA GLU A 106 11.27 -0.85 -2.70
C GLU A 106 9.87 -0.27 -2.44
N VAL A 107 9.42 -0.35 -1.19
CA VAL A 107 8.15 0.25 -0.76
C VAL A 107 8.24 1.77 -0.84
N LEU A 108 9.31 2.37 -0.30
CA LEU A 108 9.54 3.81 -0.39
C LEU A 108 9.63 4.26 -1.85
N ALA A 109 10.37 3.57 -2.70
CA ALA A 109 10.44 3.89 -4.12
C ALA A 109 9.07 3.86 -4.81
N SER A 110 8.20 2.91 -4.43
CA SER A 110 6.83 2.85 -4.93
C SER A 110 5.98 4.03 -4.45
N LEU A 111 6.13 4.45 -3.19
CA LEU A 111 5.47 5.65 -2.66
C LEU A 111 5.94 6.91 -3.38
N GLU A 112 7.24 7.04 -3.61
CA GLU A 112 7.85 8.17 -4.32
C GLU A 112 7.42 8.22 -5.78
N TYR A 113 7.27 7.07 -6.44
CA TYR A 113 6.72 6.99 -7.79
C TYR A 113 5.28 7.49 -7.84
N GLY A 114 4.40 6.97 -6.99
CA GLY A 114 3.00 7.40 -6.97
C GLY A 114 2.83 8.88 -6.61
N LEU A 115 3.67 9.39 -5.70
CA LEU A 115 3.63 10.78 -5.28
C LEU A 115 4.20 11.73 -6.35
N ALA A 116 5.44 11.50 -6.78
CA ALA A 116 6.19 12.46 -7.60
C ALA A 116 6.00 12.25 -9.11
N HIS A 117 5.67 11.03 -9.56
CA HIS A 117 5.51 10.73 -10.98
C HIS A 117 4.04 10.57 -11.39
N LEU A 118 3.20 9.93 -10.56
CA LEU A 118 1.77 9.84 -10.84
C LEU A 118 1.00 11.07 -10.33
N GLY A 119 1.61 11.92 -9.50
CA GLY A 119 1.02 13.18 -9.04
C GLY A 119 -0.02 13.02 -7.94
N ALA A 120 0.00 11.92 -7.19
CA ALA A 120 -0.95 11.73 -6.09
C ALA A 120 -0.75 12.79 -4.98
N PRO A 121 -1.79 13.56 -4.60
CA PRO A 121 -1.65 14.61 -3.60
C PRO A 121 -1.68 14.08 -2.16
N VAL A 122 -1.93 12.78 -1.95
CA VAL A 122 -2.04 12.14 -0.64
C VAL A 122 -1.20 10.86 -0.61
N VAL A 123 -0.44 10.68 0.47
CA VAL A 123 0.14 9.40 0.89
C VAL A 123 -0.62 8.95 2.13
N LEU A 124 -1.29 7.81 2.07
CA LEU A 124 -2.08 7.27 3.17
C LEU A 124 -1.47 5.96 3.66
N VAL A 125 -1.16 5.87 4.94
CA VAL A 125 -0.77 4.62 5.62
C VAL A 125 -2.01 4.02 6.28
N LEU A 126 -2.46 2.87 5.81
CA LEU A 126 -3.69 2.22 6.24
C LEU A 126 -3.38 0.91 6.98
N GLY A 127 -3.61 0.89 8.29
CA GLY A 127 -3.62 -0.33 9.10
C GLY A 127 -4.97 -1.04 9.02
N SER A 128 -5.02 -2.32 9.41
CA SER A 128 -6.28 -3.10 9.47
C SER A 128 -6.43 -3.78 10.84
N LEU A 129 -7.64 -3.75 11.41
CA LEU A 129 -7.94 -4.33 12.73
C LEU A 129 -7.89 -5.86 12.75
N ASP A 130 -7.93 -6.53 11.61
CA ASP A 130 -7.77 -7.98 11.49
C ASP A 130 -6.31 -8.42 11.26
N SER A 131 -5.33 -7.53 11.47
CA SER A 131 -3.92 -7.85 11.21
C SER A 131 -3.44 -9.07 12.01
N ARG A 132 -3.15 -10.15 11.28
CA ARG A 132 -2.69 -11.43 11.86
C ARG A 132 -1.28 -11.32 12.41
N LEU A 133 -0.49 -10.38 11.89
CA LEU A 133 0.87 -10.10 12.35
C LEU A 133 0.87 -9.42 13.72
N ILE A 134 -0.04 -8.47 13.96
CA ILE A 134 -0.22 -7.86 15.28
C ILE A 134 -0.69 -8.93 16.29
N ASP A 135 -1.63 -9.79 15.90
CA ASP A 135 -2.10 -10.90 16.76
C ASP A 135 -0.99 -11.87 17.16
N ALA A 136 -0.11 -12.20 16.22
CA ALA A 136 1.03 -13.04 16.50
C ALA A 136 2.05 -12.34 17.41
N ALA A 137 2.29 -11.03 17.20
CA ALA A 137 3.17 -10.24 18.04
C ALA A 137 2.66 -10.07 19.47
N MET A 138 1.35 -9.82 19.66
CA MET A 138 0.69 -9.73 20.97
C MET A 138 0.82 -11.03 21.78
N ARG A 139 0.71 -12.19 21.11
CA ARG A 139 0.88 -13.51 21.74
C ARG A 139 2.34 -13.88 22.03
N ASN A 140 3.29 -12.99 21.75
CA ASN A 140 4.72 -13.29 21.82
C ASN A 140 5.13 -14.54 21.04
N ALA A 141 4.39 -14.90 19.99
CA ALA A 141 4.67 -16.07 19.17
C ALA A 141 5.94 -15.78 18.33
N ARG A 142 7.12 -16.05 18.91
CA ARG A 142 8.42 -15.86 18.26
C ARG A 142 8.65 -16.76 17.05
N SER A 143 7.80 -17.76 16.80
CA SER A 143 8.23 -18.92 16.02
C SER A 143 7.24 -19.52 15.02
N VAL A 144 6.00 -19.04 14.89
CA VAL A 144 5.09 -19.59 13.86
C VAL A 144 4.40 -18.48 13.08
N GLY A 145 4.85 -18.27 11.84
CA GLY A 145 4.13 -17.48 10.83
C GLY A 145 4.48 -15.99 10.72
N VAL A 146 5.25 -15.41 11.64
CA VAL A 146 5.74 -14.01 11.50
C VAL A 146 7.13 -14.02 10.86
N PRO A 147 7.32 -13.37 9.70
CA PRO A 147 8.65 -13.20 9.11
C PRO A 147 9.61 -12.51 10.09
N ALA A 148 10.79 -13.08 10.29
CA ALA A 148 11.77 -12.60 11.28
C ALA A 148 12.12 -11.11 11.09
N ALA A 149 12.20 -10.65 9.84
CA ALA A 149 12.48 -9.26 9.50
C ALA A 149 11.44 -8.25 10.01
N LEU A 150 10.20 -8.70 10.28
CA LEU A 150 9.10 -7.83 10.73
C LEU A 150 8.92 -7.83 12.25
N TYR A 151 9.49 -8.83 12.93
CA TYR A 151 9.17 -9.09 14.34
C TYR A 151 9.52 -7.93 15.26
N ALA A 152 10.66 -7.26 15.02
CA ALA A 152 11.12 -6.14 15.83
C ALA A 152 10.15 -4.95 15.77
N ASP A 153 9.71 -4.58 14.58
CA ASP A 153 8.78 -3.46 14.38
C ASP A 153 7.40 -3.78 14.97
N LEU A 154 6.89 -4.99 14.74
CA LEU A 154 5.62 -5.44 15.32
C LEU A 154 5.65 -5.46 16.86
N ARG A 155 6.74 -5.97 17.45
CA ARG A 155 6.96 -5.93 18.92
C ARG A 155 7.00 -4.49 19.43
N LYS A 156 7.66 -3.59 18.71
CA LYS A 156 7.75 -2.18 19.08
C LYS A 156 6.36 -1.54 19.08
N ALA A 157 5.53 -1.83 18.09
CA ALA A 157 4.14 -1.36 18.02
C ALA A 157 3.29 -1.87 19.20
N VAL A 158 3.35 -3.16 19.51
CA VAL A 158 2.63 -3.76 20.66
C VAL A 158 3.13 -3.18 22.00
N THR A 159 4.44 -3.01 22.15
CA THR A 159 5.02 -2.39 23.35
C THR A 159 4.51 -0.96 23.53
N LYS A 160 4.49 -0.18 22.45
CA LYS A 160 3.96 1.19 22.47
C LYS A 160 2.47 1.23 22.83
N ALA A 161 1.69 0.26 22.36
CA ALA A 161 0.28 0.14 22.72
C ALA A 161 0.08 -0.11 24.22
N HIS A 162 0.89 -0.98 24.83
CA HIS A 162 0.89 -1.19 26.28
C HIS A 162 1.32 0.05 27.06
N GLU A 163 2.31 0.81 26.57
CA GLU A 163 2.71 2.07 27.20
C GLU A 163 1.56 3.10 27.20
N TRP A 164 0.79 3.18 26.11
CA TRP A 164 -0.35 4.08 26.01
C TRP A 164 -1.53 3.66 26.89
N SER A 165 -1.72 2.35 27.07
CA SER A 165 -2.79 1.80 27.89
C SER A 165 -2.34 0.49 28.54
N PRO A 166 -1.78 0.55 29.77
CA PRO A 166 -1.26 -0.64 30.45
C PRO A 166 -2.33 -1.70 30.74
N THR A 167 -3.60 -1.30 30.84
CA THR A 167 -4.74 -2.18 31.11
C THR A 167 -5.43 -2.69 29.85
N ALA A 168 -5.02 -2.25 28.66
CA ALA A 168 -5.61 -2.69 27.39
C ALA A 168 -5.33 -4.19 27.18
N THR A 169 -6.38 -4.92 26.77
CA THR A 169 -6.30 -6.35 26.43
C THR A 169 -7.14 -6.63 25.19
N GLY A 170 -6.96 -7.83 24.59
CA GLY A 170 -7.80 -8.29 23.48
C GLY A 170 -7.86 -7.30 22.30
N GLY A 171 -9.08 -7.00 21.85
CA GLY A 171 -9.34 -6.08 20.75
C GLY A 171 -8.86 -4.65 20.98
N ASP A 172 -8.96 -4.14 22.22
CA ASP A 172 -8.51 -2.78 22.55
C ASP A 172 -6.98 -2.64 22.42
N LEU A 173 -6.24 -3.64 22.93
CA LEU A 173 -4.78 -3.68 22.76
C LEU A 173 -4.40 -3.79 21.29
N ARG A 174 -5.13 -4.62 20.52
CA ARG A 174 -4.91 -4.79 19.09
C ARG A 174 -5.09 -3.49 18.33
N GLU A 175 -6.19 -2.79 18.54
CA GLU A 175 -6.46 -1.49 17.90
C GLU A 175 -5.31 -0.51 18.18
N LYS A 176 -4.88 -0.39 19.43
CA LYS A 176 -3.76 0.49 19.81
C LYS A 176 -2.44 0.06 19.16
N ALA A 177 -2.18 -1.24 19.05
CA ALA A 177 -0.99 -1.76 18.38
C ALA A 177 -1.00 -1.48 16.88
N VAL A 178 -2.15 -1.61 16.22
CA VAL A 178 -2.32 -1.23 14.80
C VAL A 178 -2.08 0.28 14.63
N ARG A 179 -2.66 1.13 15.47
CA ARG A 179 -2.41 2.58 15.44
C ARG A 179 -0.93 2.92 15.62
N ALA A 180 -0.26 2.25 16.57
CA ALA A 180 1.18 2.41 16.78
C ALA A 180 2.01 1.98 15.56
N LEU A 181 1.62 0.90 14.87
CA LEU A 181 2.29 0.44 13.67
C LEU A 181 2.14 1.45 12.52
N VAL A 182 0.95 2.00 12.32
CA VAL A 182 0.70 3.07 11.33
C VAL A 182 1.61 4.27 11.62
N TRP A 183 1.74 4.67 12.89
CA TRP A 183 2.58 5.80 13.30
C TRP A 183 4.06 5.53 13.03
N GLN A 184 4.54 4.33 13.33
CA GLN A 184 5.90 3.92 13.05
C GLN A 184 6.22 3.90 11.54
N ALA A 185 5.28 3.44 10.71
CA ALA A 185 5.43 3.46 9.26
C ALA A 185 5.49 4.90 8.73
N MET A 186 4.60 5.80 9.19
CA MET A 186 4.64 7.21 8.82
C MET A 186 5.95 7.89 9.24
N GLU A 187 6.43 7.65 10.46
CA GLU A 187 7.73 8.16 10.91
C GLU A 187 8.87 7.63 10.03
N THR A 188 8.84 6.35 9.67
CA THR A 188 9.84 5.74 8.79
C THR A 188 9.85 6.39 7.41
N ILE A 189 8.68 6.61 6.82
CA ILE A 189 8.51 7.31 5.54
C ILE A 189 9.12 8.71 5.63
N LEU A 190 8.73 9.51 6.64
CA LEU A 190 9.25 10.87 6.82
C LEU A 190 10.77 10.90 6.99
N ARG A 191 11.35 9.92 7.69
CA ARG A 191 12.80 9.88 7.94
C ARG A 191 13.59 9.42 6.72
N LYS A 192 13.12 8.38 6.03
CA LYS A 192 13.90 7.71 4.99
C LYS A 192 13.64 8.25 3.58
N SER A 193 12.43 8.70 3.27
CA SER A 193 12.13 9.28 1.96
C SER A 193 12.33 10.80 1.97
N VAL A 194 13.35 11.26 1.25
CA VAL A 194 13.57 12.70 1.01
C VAL A 194 12.43 13.28 0.18
N VAL A 195 11.95 12.52 -0.81
CA VAL A 195 10.91 12.94 -1.75
C VAL A 195 9.56 13.12 -1.05
N VAL A 196 9.11 12.14 -0.28
CA VAL A 196 7.85 12.29 0.49
C VAL A 196 7.99 13.41 1.51
N ARG A 197 9.11 13.45 2.23
CA ARG A 197 9.37 14.51 3.22
C ARG A 197 9.30 15.90 2.61
N SER A 198 9.92 16.16 1.46
CA SER A 198 9.90 17.48 0.84
C SER A 198 8.49 17.88 0.40
N HIS A 199 7.74 16.98 -0.25
CA HIS A 199 6.37 17.28 -0.67
C HIS A 199 5.46 17.61 0.54
N VAL A 200 5.61 16.90 1.65
CA VAL A 200 4.86 17.18 2.88
C VAL A 200 5.29 18.51 3.51
N GLN A 201 6.59 18.79 3.55
CA GLN A 201 7.12 20.03 4.11
C GLN A 201 6.72 21.27 3.29
N ASP A 202 6.68 21.13 1.96
CA ASP A 202 6.29 22.18 1.02
C ASP A 202 4.76 22.37 0.94
N GLY A 203 3.98 21.51 1.61
CA GLY A 203 2.51 21.52 1.54
C GLY A 203 1.95 21.03 0.20
N ARG A 204 2.77 20.41 -0.64
CA ARG A 204 2.38 19.85 -1.95
C ARG A 204 1.65 18.51 -1.83
N ALA A 205 1.83 17.80 -0.73
CA ALA A 205 1.11 16.57 -0.44
C ALA A 205 0.84 16.38 1.06
N LEU A 206 -0.13 15.53 1.38
CA LEU A 206 -0.43 15.12 2.75
C LEU A 206 0.05 13.71 3.02
N LEU A 207 0.73 13.50 4.16
CA LEU A 207 0.97 12.17 4.72
C LEU A 207 -0.02 11.93 5.87
N LEU A 208 -0.92 10.98 5.69
CA LEU A 208 -1.99 10.66 6.63
C LEU A 208 -1.93 9.20 7.04
N GLY A 209 -2.46 8.89 8.22
CA GLY A 209 -2.74 7.52 8.62
C GLY A 209 -4.22 7.26 8.88
N GLY A 210 -4.58 5.98 8.75
CA GLY A 210 -5.93 5.48 9.03
C GLY A 210 -5.89 4.04 9.52
N VAL A 211 -6.99 3.60 10.11
CA VAL A 211 -7.20 2.21 10.51
C VAL A 211 -8.53 1.73 9.95
N HIS A 212 -8.49 0.69 9.13
CA HIS A 212 -9.65 0.04 8.55
C HIS A 212 -10.18 -1.04 9.51
N ASP A 213 -11.49 -1.01 9.73
CA ASP A 213 -12.23 -2.09 10.37
C ASP A 213 -12.93 -2.95 9.30
N PRO A 214 -12.47 -4.18 9.06
CA PRO A 214 -13.08 -5.07 8.07
C PRO A 214 -14.48 -5.55 8.44
N ALA A 215 -14.90 -5.46 9.71
CA ALA A 215 -16.24 -5.85 10.11
C ALA A 215 -17.29 -4.81 9.69
N THR A 216 -16.91 -3.53 9.70
CA THR A 216 -17.82 -2.41 9.38
C THR A 216 -17.51 -1.75 8.03
N GLY A 217 -16.35 -2.04 7.45
CA GLY A 217 -15.82 -1.37 6.27
C GLY A 217 -15.35 0.07 6.52
N GLN A 218 -15.43 0.57 7.75
CA GLN A 218 -15.11 1.96 8.08
C GLN A 218 -13.61 2.17 8.24
N VAL A 219 -13.14 3.36 7.87
CA VAL A 219 -11.79 3.83 8.14
C VAL A 219 -11.82 4.89 9.24
N ALA A 220 -11.22 4.57 10.38
CA ALA A 220 -10.90 5.54 11.41
C ALA A 220 -9.68 6.37 10.98
N TRP A 221 -9.92 7.62 10.58
CA TRP A 221 -8.87 8.54 10.15
C TRP A 221 -8.09 9.04 11.35
N LEU A 222 -6.78 8.77 11.35
CA LEU A 222 -5.91 9.20 12.43
C LEU A 222 -5.24 10.56 12.15
N GLY A 223 -5.21 10.99 10.89
CA GLY A 223 -4.65 12.27 10.47
C GLY A 223 -3.14 12.25 10.27
N ARG A 224 -2.48 13.40 10.45
CA ARG A 224 -1.01 13.53 10.38
C ARG A 224 -0.37 12.85 11.59
N HIS A 225 0.89 12.43 11.44
CA HIS A 225 1.63 11.87 12.57
C HIS A 225 1.70 12.92 13.71
N PRO A 226 1.42 12.57 14.98
CA PRO A 226 1.39 13.55 16.08
C PRO A 226 2.68 14.37 16.21
N GLU A 227 3.82 13.70 16.01
CA GLU A 227 5.16 14.32 16.08
C GLU A 227 5.67 14.86 14.72
N GLN A 228 4.82 14.96 13.70
CA GLN A 228 5.27 15.30 12.34
C GLN A 228 6.09 16.60 12.31
N GLY A 229 5.60 17.67 12.95
CA GLY A 229 6.32 18.94 13.01
C GLY A 229 7.71 18.82 13.64
N ARG A 230 7.82 18.07 14.74
CA ARG A 230 9.10 17.82 15.42
C ARG A 230 10.06 16.97 14.58
N ILE A 231 9.54 15.94 13.91
CA ILE A 231 10.33 15.08 13.01
C ILE A 231 10.90 15.92 11.86
N LEU A 232 10.05 16.71 11.20
CA LEU A 232 10.46 17.58 10.09
C LEU A 232 11.49 18.62 10.54
N ALA A 233 11.26 19.31 11.66
CA ALA A 233 12.19 20.29 12.20
C ALA A 233 13.56 19.68 12.54
N ALA A 234 13.58 18.49 13.16
CA ALA A 234 14.81 17.79 13.49
C ALA A 234 15.60 17.37 12.24
N LEU A 235 14.91 16.87 11.21
CA LEU A 235 15.53 16.48 9.95
C LEU A 235 16.05 17.69 9.18
N TRP A 236 15.31 18.80 9.19
CA TRP A 236 15.75 20.07 8.61
C TRP A 236 17.03 20.59 9.28
N ALA A 237 17.07 20.63 10.61
CA ALA A 237 18.22 21.06 11.37
C ALA A 237 19.45 20.16 11.13
N ALA A 238 19.26 18.85 11.03
CA ALA A 238 20.34 17.91 10.72
C ALA A 238 20.93 18.14 9.32
N ALA A 239 20.09 18.44 8.32
CA ALA A 239 20.53 18.71 6.95
C ALA A 239 21.31 20.04 6.81
N HIS A 240 21.04 21.02 7.68
CA HIS A 240 21.63 22.36 7.64
C HIS A 240 22.73 22.59 8.69
N ARG A 241 23.18 21.51 9.37
CA ARG A 241 24.25 21.61 10.34
C ARG A 241 25.58 21.91 9.64
N PRO A 242 26.33 22.96 10.03
CA PRO A 242 27.64 23.23 9.44
C PRO A 242 28.57 22.05 9.70
N LYS A 243 29.24 21.56 8.65
CA LYS A 243 30.22 20.48 8.77
C LYS A 243 31.37 20.95 9.67
N PRO A 244 31.86 20.12 10.61
CA PRO A 244 33.01 20.47 11.42
C PRO A 244 34.21 20.76 10.51
N LYS A 245 34.96 21.83 10.79
CA LYS A 245 36.19 22.15 10.05
C LYS A 245 37.12 20.94 10.13
N PRO A 246 37.74 20.51 9.01
CA PRO A 246 38.75 19.47 9.05
C PRO A 246 39.84 19.89 10.05
N LYS A 247 40.22 18.97 10.95
CA LYS A 247 41.36 19.20 11.85
C LYS A 247 42.59 19.52 10.98
N PRO A 248 43.43 20.49 11.36
CA PRO A 248 44.70 20.71 10.69
C PRO A 248 45.42 19.36 10.61
N GLN A 249 45.69 18.89 9.38
CA GLN A 249 46.57 17.75 9.18
C GLN A 249 47.93 18.18 9.73
N ALA A 250 48.45 17.42 10.69
CA ALA A 250 49.81 17.61 11.14
C ALA A 250 50.71 17.48 9.91
N GLU A 251 51.50 18.52 9.65
CA GLU A 251 52.54 18.51 8.62
C GLU A 251 53.39 17.24 8.79
N PRO A 252 53.68 16.51 7.71
CA PRO A 252 54.70 15.47 7.78
C PRO A 252 56.01 16.16 8.20
N ALA A 253 56.56 15.75 9.33
CA ALA A 253 57.86 16.21 9.79
C ALA A 253 58.87 16.02 8.66
N GLN A 254 59.48 17.11 8.23
CA GLN A 254 60.55 17.11 7.25
C GLN A 254 61.68 16.22 7.78
N ALA A 255 61.89 15.07 7.14
CA ALA A 255 63.05 14.23 7.38
C ALA A 255 64.29 15.03 6.98
N GLN A 256 65.16 15.29 7.96
CA GLN A 256 66.46 15.90 7.76
C GLN A 256 67.31 15.00 6.84
N GLY A 257 67.87 15.60 5.78
CA GLY A 257 68.74 14.92 4.84
C GLY A 257 70.04 14.45 5.47
N GLY A 258 70.39 13.19 5.23
CA GLY A 258 71.74 12.63 5.32
C GLY A 258 72.28 12.32 3.92
N PRO A 259 73.61 12.26 3.74
CA PRO A 259 74.24 12.43 2.43
C PRO A 259 74.06 11.21 1.52
N ALA A 260 74.04 11.53 0.23
CA ALA A 260 74.02 10.59 -0.89
C ALA A 260 75.22 9.65 -0.87
N ASP A 261 74.96 8.36 -1.07
CA ASP A 261 75.93 7.43 -1.64
C ASP A 261 75.31 6.76 -2.87
N ALA A 262 76.13 6.65 -3.90
CA ALA A 262 75.77 6.25 -5.25
C ALA A 262 75.71 4.72 -5.36
N GLY A 263 74.75 4.20 -6.13
CA GLY A 263 74.69 2.76 -6.41
C GLY A 263 73.59 2.37 -7.40
N GLU A 264 74.00 2.26 -8.66
CA GLU A 264 73.56 1.29 -9.67
C GLU A 264 72.09 1.23 -10.15
N ALA A 265 71.96 1.31 -11.48
CA ALA A 265 70.74 1.23 -12.25
C ALA A 265 70.15 -0.19 -12.35
N ALA A 266 68.82 -0.28 -12.33
CA ALA A 266 68.08 -1.35 -13.01
C ALA A 266 66.66 -0.87 -13.35
N GLN A 267 66.35 -0.76 -14.64
CA GLN A 267 64.98 -0.59 -15.15
C GLN A 267 64.21 -1.90 -15.02
N PRO A 268 62.87 -1.84 -14.89
CA PRO A 268 62.08 -2.65 -15.81
C PRO A 268 60.86 -1.92 -16.41
N MET A 269 60.82 -2.07 -17.74
CA MET A 269 59.70 -2.15 -18.67
C MET A 269 58.25 -2.12 -18.14
N LEU A 270 57.47 -1.24 -18.77
CA LEU A 270 56.01 -1.27 -18.87
C LEU A 270 55.51 -2.56 -19.55
N PRO A 271 54.25 -2.96 -19.29
CA PRO A 271 53.42 -3.48 -20.37
C PRO A 271 52.12 -2.68 -20.57
N GLU A 272 51.80 -2.63 -21.85
CA GLU A 272 50.72 -1.97 -22.56
C GLU A 272 49.33 -2.58 -22.27
N ALA A 273 48.30 -1.77 -22.53
CA ALA A 273 46.89 -2.07 -22.35
C ALA A 273 46.37 -3.20 -23.26
N ALA A 274 45.31 -3.89 -22.80
CA ALA A 274 44.42 -4.63 -23.68
C ALA A 274 42.96 -4.54 -23.18
N ASP A 275 42.15 -3.91 -24.02
CA ASP A 275 40.69 -3.92 -24.07
C ASP A 275 40.16 -5.35 -24.20
N ALA A 276 39.04 -5.65 -23.54
CA ALA A 276 38.25 -6.84 -23.84
C ALA A 276 36.76 -6.55 -23.67
N ALA A 277 36.13 -6.19 -24.79
CA ALA A 277 34.69 -6.17 -24.99
C ALA A 277 34.09 -7.59 -24.96
N VAL A 278 32.90 -7.71 -24.38
CA VAL A 278 32.10 -8.94 -24.33
C VAL A 278 31.09 -8.92 -25.50
N PRO A 279 31.03 -9.93 -26.39
CA PRO A 279 29.97 -10.00 -27.38
C PRO A 279 28.81 -10.88 -26.91
N ALA A 280 27.61 -10.43 -27.28
CA ALA A 280 26.37 -11.19 -27.26
C ALA A 280 26.31 -12.18 -28.43
N THR A 281 25.73 -13.37 -28.20
CA THR A 281 25.16 -14.18 -29.27
C THR A 281 23.90 -14.90 -28.81
N ALA A 282 22.83 -14.68 -29.57
CA ALA A 282 21.63 -15.48 -29.61
C ALA A 282 21.84 -16.72 -30.49
N GLY A 283 21.15 -17.82 -30.19
CA GLY A 283 21.09 -19.00 -31.05
C GLY A 283 20.03 -19.97 -30.54
N ALA A 284 18.95 -20.12 -31.31
CA ALA A 284 17.87 -21.06 -31.08
C ALA A 284 18.10 -22.39 -31.82
N VAL A 285 17.24 -23.37 -31.47
CA VAL A 285 16.81 -24.57 -32.22
C VAL A 285 17.48 -25.91 -31.88
N GLY A 286 16.65 -26.88 -31.44
CA GLY A 286 16.63 -28.22 -32.08
C GLY A 286 16.82 -29.47 -31.21
N SER A 287 15.70 -30.07 -30.78
CA SER A 287 15.35 -31.50 -30.92
C SER A 287 16.22 -32.63 -30.31
N GLN A 288 15.71 -33.24 -29.22
CA GLN A 288 15.48 -34.68 -28.89
C GLN A 288 16.35 -35.84 -29.49
N PRO A 289 16.26 -37.09 -28.97
CA PRO A 289 16.11 -37.59 -27.59
C PRO A 289 17.05 -38.80 -27.29
N SER A 290 17.10 -39.31 -26.05
CA SER A 290 17.56 -40.69 -25.80
C SER A 290 16.73 -41.36 -24.70
N GLN A 291 16.17 -42.52 -25.06
CA GLN A 291 15.39 -43.42 -24.22
C GLN A 291 16.29 -44.48 -23.55
N ALA A 292 15.74 -45.09 -22.49
CA ALA A 292 15.90 -46.46 -21.98
C ALA A 292 16.25 -46.43 -20.47
N LYS A 293 15.65 -47.22 -19.57
CA LYS A 293 14.82 -48.43 -19.71
C LYS A 293 14.21 -48.80 -18.34
N GLY A 294 13.02 -49.40 -18.40
CA GLY A 294 12.50 -50.44 -17.47
C GLY A 294 11.78 -49.93 -16.23
N GLY A 295 10.57 -50.35 -15.88
CA GLY A 295 9.70 -51.42 -16.38
C GLY A 295 8.86 -51.92 -15.19
N GLY A 296 7.54 -52.07 -15.36
CA GLY A 296 6.65 -52.59 -14.32
C GLY A 296 5.18 -52.25 -14.57
N GLU A 297 4.54 -53.03 -15.43
CA GLU A 297 3.14 -52.94 -15.85
C GLU A 297 2.11 -53.14 -14.72
N ARG A 298 0.97 -52.43 -14.84
CA ARG A 298 -0.35 -53.06 -14.78
C ARG A 298 -1.38 -52.24 -15.58
N THR A 299 -1.97 -52.91 -16.56
CA THR A 299 -3.09 -52.55 -17.45
C THR A 299 -4.38 -52.26 -16.64
N VAL A 300 -5.42 -51.54 -17.09
CA VAL A 300 -6.19 -51.61 -18.37
C VAL A 300 -7.12 -50.38 -18.53
N GLY A 301 -7.35 -49.98 -19.79
CA GLY A 301 -8.56 -49.34 -20.37
C GLY A 301 -8.88 -47.89 -19.97
N ALA A 302 -8.64 -46.82 -20.74
CA ALA A 302 -9.02 -46.50 -22.13
C ALA A 302 -10.54 -46.59 -22.38
N THR A 303 -11.27 -45.61 -22.93
CA THR A 303 -10.97 -44.29 -23.49
C THR A 303 -12.33 -43.60 -23.70
N ALA A 304 -12.42 -42.29 -23.49
CA ALA A 304 -13.62 -41.51 -23.76
C ALA A 304 -13.42 -40.57 -24.97
N LYS A 305 -14.56 -40.26 -25.60
CA LYS A 305 -14.88 -39.27 -26.67
C LYS A 305 -14.77 -39.73 -28.13
N PRO A 306 -15.73 -39.31 -28.98
CA PRO A 306 -15.66 -37.97 -29.59
C PRO A 306 -16.98 -37.17 -29.71
N GLN A 307 -16.81 -35.88 -30.05
CA GLN A 307 -17.81 -34.85 -30.37
C GLN A 307 -18.42 -34.99 -31.78
N ALA A 308 -19.60 -34.39 -32.03
CA ALA A 308 -19.99 -33.66 -33.27
C ALA A 308 -21.45 -33.15 -33.14
N LYS A 309 -21.74 -31.84 -33.29
CA LYS A 309 -22.35 -31.10 -34.45
C LYS A 309 -23.80 -31.53 -34.78
N ALA A 310 -24.74 -30.73 -35.30
CA ALA A 310 -24.97 -29.30 -35.54
C ALA A 310 -26.39 -29.16 -36.14
N GLN A 311 -27.04 -28.00 -35.95
CA GLN A 311 -28.01 -27.30 -36.83
C GLN A 311 -29.34 -27.94 -37.28
N GLY A 312 -30.44 -27.16 -37.16
CA GLY A 312 -31.45 -27.09 -38.22
C GLY A 312 -32.89 -26.66 -37.87
N LYS A 313 -33.21 -25.39 -38.18
CA LYS A 313 -34.42 -24.90 -38.92
C LYS A 313 -35.82 -24.72 -38.26
N THR A 314 -36.17 -23.43 -38.15
CA THR A 314 -37.37 -22.69 -38.65
C THR A 314 -38.82 -22.98 -38.21
N GLN A 315 -39.46 -21.85 -37.86
CA GLN A 315 -40.79 -21.32 -38.26
C GLN A 315 -42.02 -21.42 -37.32
N ALA A 316 -42.48 -20.21 -36.95
CA ALA A 316 -43.85 -19.68 -37.13
C ALA A 316 -44.90 -19.79 -36.00
N LYS A 317 -45.30 -18.59 -35.55
CA LYS A 317 -46.69 -18.07 -35.40
C LYS A 317 -47.52 -18.47 -34.17
N GLY A 318 -48.00 -17.45 -33.44
CA GLY A 318 -49.38 -17.43 -32.91
C GLY A 318 -49.57 -17.23 -31.41
N GLN A 319 -50.05 -16.02 -31.07
CA GLN A 319 -51.21 -15.73 -30.21
C GLN A 319 -51.13 -15.87 -28.67
N ASP A 320 -51.44 -14.70 -28.07
CA ASP A 320 -52.42 -14.42 -27.00
C ASP A 320 -52.21 -14.95 -25.58
N GLY A 321 -52.32 -14.02 -24.62
CA GLY A 321 -53.06 -14.29 -23.38
C GLY A 321 -52.34 -14.05 -22.05
N ALA A 322 -52.53 -12.84 -21.52
CA ALA A 322 -53.05 -12.59 -20.17
C ALA A 322 -52.20 -12.85 -18.89
N SER A 323 -52.13 -11.75 -18.12
CA SER A 323 -52.35 -11.66 -16.66
C SER A 323 -51.16 -11.70 -15.69
N ALA A 324 -51.08 -10.59 -14.95
CA ALA A 324 -50.32 -10.28 -13.76
C ALA A 324 -50.56 -11.24 -12.59
N GLU A 325 -49.55 -11.46 -11.73
CA GLU A 325 -49.47 -10.91 -10.36
C GLU A 325 -48.22 -11.42 -9.58
N PRO A 326 -47.84 -10.78 -8.45
CA PRO A 326 -46.46 -10.73 -7.94
C PRO A 326 -46.11 -11.75 -6.85
N ASN A 327 -44.81 -11.95 -6.64
CA ASN A 327 -44.22 -12.82 -5.60
C ASN A 327 -44.10 -12.07 -4.25
N PRO A 328 -44.56 -12.63 -3.10
CA PRO A 328 -44.57 -11.96 -1.81
C PRO A 328 -43.24 -12.03 -1.01
N ASP A 329 -43.08 -11.03 -0.15
CA ASP A 329 -42.01 -10.72 0.79
C ASP A 329 -41.82 -11.81 1.90
N PRO A 330 -40.59 -12.30 2.18
CA PRO A 330 -40.34 -13.37 3.16
C PRO A 330 -40.10 -12.87 4.59
N ASN A 331 -40.91 -11.94 5.11
CA ASN A 331 -40.86 -11.51 6.51
C ASN A 331 -42.24 -11.51 7.19
N ALA A 332 -42.79 -12.71 7.41
CA ALA A 332 -43.93 -12.93 8.31
C ALA A 332 -43.57 -13.99 9.36
N ARG A 333 -43.62 -13.58 10.63
CA ARG A 333 -43.36 -14.40 11.84
C ARG A 333 -44.47 -15.43 12.08
N SER A 334 -44.15 -16.56 12.71
CA SER A 334 -45.07 -17.20 13.66
C SER A 334 -44.34 -17.96 14.78
N GLN A 335 -44.91 -17.81 15.97
CA GLN A 335 -44.64 -18.52 17.22
C GLN A 335 -45.53 -19.79 17.30
N GLY A 336 -45.23 -20.68 18.26
CA GLY A 336 -46.11 -21.76 18.75
C GLY A 336 -45.44 -23.14 18.72
N GLU A 337 -44.85 -23.63 19.81
CA GLU A 337 -45.46 -24.41 20.92
C GLU A 337 -45.35 -25.94 20.72
N GLY A 338 -44.91 -26.64 21.79
CA GLY A 338 -44.69 -28.09 21.82
C GLY A 338 -44.05 -28.54 23.14
N GLU A 339 -44.87 -28.57 24.19
CA GLU A 339 -44.62 -29.00 25.57
C GLU A 339 -44.64 -30.54 25.71
N LEU A 340 -43.76 -31.15 26.53
CA LEU A 340 -44.08 -32.38 27.27
C LEU A 340 -43.11 -32.73 28.45
N LEU A 341 -43.65 -32.54 29.67
CA LEU A 341 -43.59 -33.37 30.90
C LEU A 341 -42.34 -33.46 31.82
N LEU A 342 -42.66 -33.18 33.09
CA LEU A 342 -41.91 -33.27 34.37
C LEU A 342 -41.81 -34.73 34.90
N PRO A 343 -41.14 -34.94 36.05
CA PRO A 343 -41.95 -35.06 37.28
C PRO A 343 -41.42 -34.32 38.53
N GLU A 344 -42.37 -34.10 39.44
CA GLU A 344 -42.31 -33.43 40.75
C GLU A 344 -41.53 -34.21 41.83
N SER A 345 -41.02 -33.50 42.85
CA SER A 345 -41.46 -33.70 44.26
C SER A 345 -40.91 -32.66 45.24
N GLU A 346 -41.88 -32.04 45.92
CA GLU A 346 -41.93 -31.54 47.31
C GLU A 346 -40.88 -30.53 47.84
N LYS A 347 -41.26 -29.25 48.00
CA LYS A 347 -42.02 -28.60 49.11
C LYS A 347 -41.15 -28.28 50.34
N VAL A 348 -41.21 -27.01 50.77
CA VAL A 348 -41.70 -26.55 52.09
C VAL A 348 -41.01 -25.24 52.54
N GLN A 349 -41.86 -24.21 52.65
CA GLN A 349 -41.89 -23.07 53.59
C GLN A 349 -40.96 -21.86 53.48
N ALA A 350 -41.64 -20.75 53.20
CA ALA A 350 -41.33 -19.38 53.59
C ALA A 350 -41.39 -19.15 55.12
N LYS A 351 -40.48 -18.29 55.60
CA LYS A 351 -40.56 -17.32 56.73
C LYS A 351 -39.28 -16.48 56.58
N GLY A 352 -39.26 -15.17 56.33
CA GLY A 352 -40.12 -14.11 56.82
C GLY A 352 -39.64 -13.64 58.19
N GLN A 353 -38.61 -12.79 58.26
CA GLN A 353 -38.44 -11.81 59.35
C GLN A 353 -37.39 -10.72 59.04
N VAL A 354 -37.91 -9.51 58.88
CA VAL A 354 -37.23 -8.22 58.96
C VAL A 354 -37.47 -7.67 60.37
N LYS A 355 -36.44 -7.13 61.05
CA LYS A 355 -36.57 -6.08 62.07
C LYS A 355 -35.20 -5.51 62.51
N PRO A 356 -35.11 -4.35 63.19
CA PRO A 356 -34.78 -3.08 62.51
C PRO A 356 -33.63 -2.30 63.18
N ALA A 357 -33.24 -1.20 62.53
CA ALA A 357 -32.51 -0.09 63.13
C ALA A 357 -33.38 0.69 64.12
N GLN A 358 -32.80 1.10 65.25
CA GLN A 358 -33.21 2.30 65.98
C GLN A 358 -31.99 2.99 66.63
N HIS A 359 -32.05 4.31 66.54
CA HIS A 359 -31.22 5.31 67.19
C HIS A 359 -31.11 5.15 68.72
N LYS A 360 -29.89 5.34 69.22
CA LYS A 360 -29.55 6.37 70.21
C LYS A 360 -28.08 6.72 70.07
#